data_AF-A0AAN8CAE3-F1
#
_entry.id   AF-A0AAN8CAE3-F1
#
_cell.length_a   1.000
_cell.length_b   1.000
_cell.length_c   1.000
_cell.angle_alpha   90.00
_cell.angle_beta   90.00
_cell.angle_gamma   90.00
#
_symmetry.space_group_name_H-M   'P 1'
#
loop_
_entity.id
_entity.type
_entity.pdbx_description
1 polymer ?
#
loop_
_entity_poly.entity_id
_entity_poly.type
_entity_poly.pdbx_seq_one_letter_code
_entity_poly.pdbx_strand_id
1 'polypeptide(L)'
;MQILDKFPIEGGQKDPKKRIIPFLPGKILFRRSHVRDVAMKRLRFIDDYCRALVRLPPQISQSEEVLRFFETKAEDVHPPVE
;
A
#
# COMPACT_ATOMS: atom_id res chain seq x y z
N MET A 1 -0.86 2.08 -9.69
CA MET A 1 -0.84 2.49 -8.26
C MET A 1 -0.22 3.87 -8.31
N GLN A 2 -1.00 4.94 -8.11
CA GLN A 2 -0.63 6.29 -8.55
C GLN A 2 0.76 6.75 -8.06
N ILE A 3 1.18 6.28 -6.88
CA ILE A 3 2.52 6.55 -6.32
C ILE A 3 3.69 6.03 -7.18
N LEU A 4 3.56 4.85 -7.82
CA LEU A 4 4.64 4.30 -8.65
C LEU A 4 4.78 5.06 -9.97
N ASP A 5 3.68 5.63 -10.46
CA ASP A 5 3.66 6.45 -11.66
C ASP A 5 4.27 7.84 -11.37
N LYS A 6 4.03 8.37 -10.15
CA LYS A 6 4.61 9.63 -9.66
C LYS A 6 6.10 9.53 -9.34
N PHE A 7 6.54 8.38 -8.80
CA PHE A 7 7.91 8.14 -8.35
C PHE A 7 8.51 6.90 -9.06
N PRO A 8 8.74 6.96 -10.39
CA PRO A 8 9.15 5.78 -11.17
C PRO A 8 10.57 5.31 -10.85
N ILE A 9 11.45 6.18 -10.34
CA ILE A 9 12.81 5.83 -9.95
C ILE A 9 12.77 5.08 -8.61
N GLU A 10 12.10 5.64 -7.62
CA GLU A 10 11.93 5.10 -6.27
C GLU A 10 11.00 3.89 -6.24
N GLY A 11 10.15 3.75 -7.26
CA GLY A 11 9.39 2.54 -7.56
C GLY A 11 10.22 1.44 -8.25
N GLY A 12 11.45 1.75 -8.67
CA GLY A 12 12.34 0.81 -9.33
C GLY A 12 11.95 0.45 -10.76
N GLN A 13 11.13 1.27 -11.44
CA GLN A 13 10.69 1.01 -12.81
C GLN A 13 11.84 1.17 -13.82
N LYS A 14 12.77 2.11 -13.55
CA LYS A 14 13.97 2.33 -14.38
C LYS A 14 15.16 1.50 -13.91
N ASP A 15 15.35 1.37 -12.60
CA ASP A 15 16.44 0.63 -11.98
C ASP A 15 15.95 -0.02 -10.67
N PRO A 16 15.86 -1.36 -10.60
CA PRO A 16 15.43 -2.06 -9.40
C PRO A 16 16.25 -1.72 -8.15
N LYS A 17 17.54 -1.35 -8.30
CA LYS A 17 18.42 -0.98 -7.18
C LYS A 17 18.07 0.36 -6.55
N LYS A 18 17.36 1.24 -7.28
CA LYS A 18 16.89 2.53 -6.78
C LYS A 18 15.54 2.44 -6.09
N ARG A 19 14.94 1.24 -6.03
CA ARG A 19 13.66 1.06 -5.40
C ARG A 19 13.76 1.26 -3.89
N ILE A 20 12.99 2.22 -3.39
CA ILE A 20 12.78 2.43 -1.95
C ILE A 20 11.30 2.28 -1.58
N ILE A 21 10.37 2.40 -2.53
CA ILE A 21 8.95 2.15 -2.30
C ILE A 21 8.74 0.64 -2.04
N PRO A 22 8.13 0.25 -0.90
CA PRO A 22 7.97 -1.16 -0.54
C PRO A 22 7.13 -1.93 -1.57
N PHE A 23 7.18 -3.26 -1.51
CA PHE A 23 6.33 -4.11 -2.33
C PHE A 23 5.05 -4.44 -1.56
N LEU A 24 3.90 -4.34 -2.23
CA LEU A 24 2.69 -5.01 -1.75
C LEU A 24 2.74 -6.49 -2.14
N PRO A 25 2.22 -7.39 -1.29
CA PRO A 25 2.06 -8.78 -1.67
C PRO A 25 1.16 -8.89 -2.92
N GLY A 26 1.61 -9.68 -3.90
CA GLY A 26 0.89 -9.88 -5.15
C GLY A 26 -0.50 -10.49 -4.95
N LYS A 27 -1.36 -10.37 -5.97
CA LYS A 27 -2.67 -11.03 -5.99
C LYS A 27 -2.49 -12.55 -5.96
N ILE A 28 -3.18 -13.22 -5.04
CA ILE A 28 -3.25 -14.69 -5.01
C ILE A 28 -4.31 -15.09 -6.04
N LEU A 29 -3.88 -15.60 -7.20
CA LEU A 29 -4.76 -15.94 -8.33
C LEU A 29 -5.20 -17.42 -8.34
N PHE A 30 -4.60 -18.26 -7.50
CA PHE A 30 -4.88 -19.69 -7.46
C PHE A 30 -5.12 -20.15 -6.02
N ARG A 31 -6.12 -21.04 -5.85
CA ARG A 31 -6.80 -21.55 -4.63
C ARG A 31 -8.14 -20.89 -4.32
N ARG A 32 -9.09 -21.68 -3.78
CA ARG A 32 -10.28 -21.16 -3.08
C ARG A 32 -9.78 -20.34 -1.90
N SER A 33 -9.78 -19.02 -2.05
CA SER A 33 -9.53 -18.10 -0.97
C SER A 33 -10.73 -18.15 -0.04
N HIS A 34 -10.65 -18.90 1.06
CA HIS A 34 -11.38 -18.48 2.25
C HIS A 34 -10.95 -17.03 2.50
N VAL A 35 -11.86 -16.09 2.23
CA VAL A 35 -11.55 -14.65 2.17
C VAL A 35 -10.89 -14.22 3.48
N ARG A 36 -11.35 -14.79 4.60
CA ARG A 36 -10.78 -14.59 5.93
C ARG A 36 -9.32 -15.00 6.05
N ASP A 37 -8.94 -16.20 5.61
CA ASP A 37 -7.54 -16.67 5.73
C ASP A 37 -6.58 -15.86 4.85
N VAL A 38 -7.06 -15.46 3.67
CA VAL A 38 -6.30 -14.56 2.80
C VAL A 38 -6.14 -13.18 3.42
N ALA A 39 -7.21 -12.64 4.02
CA ALA A 39 -7.16 -11.35 4.72
C ALA A 39 -6.19 -11.40 5.92
N MET A 40 -6.28 -12.43 6.76
CA MET A 40 -5.40 -12.62 7.91
C MET A 40 -3.93 -12.73 7.50
N LYS A 41 -3.62 -13.45 6.41
CA LYS A 41 -2.25 -13.52 5.87
C LYS A 41 -1.75 -12.18 5.36
N ARG A 42 -2.62 -11.34 4.80
CA ARG A 42 -2.25 -10.03 4.27
C ARG A 42 -2.05 -8.98 5.34
N LEU A 43 -2.68 -9.11 6.50
CA LEU A 43 -2.68 -8.09 7.56
C LEU A 43 -1.25 -7.62 7.91
N ARG A 44 -0.34 -8.56 8.19
CA ARG A 44 1.05 -8.24 8.52
C ARG A 44 1.77 -7.52 7.38
N PHE A 45 1.64 -8.01 6.15
CA PHE A 45 2.30 -7.39 4.99
C PHE A 45 1.76 -5.99 4.70
N ILE A 46 0.47 -5.74 4.94
CA ILE A 46 -0.13 -4.41 4.80
C ILE A 46 0.39 -3.49 5.90
N ASP A 47 0.45 -3.94 7.16
CA ASP A 47 1.02 -3.15 8.27
C ASP A 47 2.49 -2.79 8.00
N ASP A 48 3.31 -3.76 7.60
CA ASP A 48 4.72 -3.56 7.24
C ASP A 48 4.86 -2.56 6.07
N TYR A 49 4.00 -2.67 5.06
CA TYR A 49 3.97 -1.75 3.92
C TYR A 49 3.65 -0.31 4.36
N CYS A 50 2.59 -0.13 5.15
CA CYS A 50 2.18 1.19 5.64
C CYS A 50 3.27 1.82 6.52
N ARG A 51 3.88 1.06 7.44
CA ARG A 51 4.99 1.52 8.28
C ARG A 51 6.22 1.93 7.46
N ALA A 52 6.53 1.19 6.40
CA ALA A 52 7.65 1.55 5.52
C ALA A 52 7.32 2.79 4.69
N LEU A 53 6.08 2.91 4.18
CA LEU A 53 5.63 4.03 3.36
C LEU A 53 5.71 5.38 4.10
N VAL A 54 5.24 5.44 5.35
CA VAL A 54 5.30 6.68 6.15
C VAL A 54 6.71 7.07 6.60
N ARG A 55 7.68 6.16 6.50
CA ARG A 55 9.11 6.40 6.81
C ARG A 55 9.94 6.78 5.61
N LEU A 56 9.35 6.78 4.41
CA LEU A 56 10.05 7.24 3.20
C LEU A 56 10.39 8.73 3.31
N PRO A 57 11.36 9.21 2.50
CA PRO A 57 11.68 10.63 2.41
C PRO A 57 10.43 11.51 2.24
N PRO A 58 10.38 12.73 2.81
CA PRO A 58 9.19 13.58 2.84
C PRO A 58 8.55 13.81 1.48
N GLN A 59 9.35 13.91 0.41
CA GLN A 59 8.84 14.09 -0.95
C GLN A 59 7.91 12.95 -1.42
N ILE A 60 8.00 11.76 -0.81
CA ILE A 60 7.10 10.63 -1.06
C ILE A 60 6.08 10.50 0.07
N SER A 61 6.52 10.46 1.33
CA SER A 61 5.62 10.20 2.47
C SER A 61 4.59 11.30 2.73
N GLN A 62 4.86 12.53 2.25
CA GLN A 62 3.95 13.67 2.31
C GLN A 62 3.40 14.05 0.92
N SER A 63 3.57 13.19 -0.09
CA SER A 63 2.95 13.40 -1.40
C SER A 63 1.42 13.32 -1.29
N GLU A 64 0.72 14.03 -2.18
CA GLU A 64 -0.75 14.03 -2.24
C GLU A 64 -1.29 12.59 -2.35
N GLU A 65 -0.62 11.74 -3.13
CA GLU A 65 -1.00 10.33 -3.30
C GLU A 65 -0.96 9.54 -1.99
N VAL A 66 0.02 9.80 -1.11
CA VAL A 66 0.13 9.12 0.19
C VAL A 66 -0.82 9.73 1.21
N LEU A 67 -0.93 11.06 1.25
CA LEU A 67 -1.84 11.74 2.18
C LEU A 67 -3.29 11.34 1.91
N ARG A 68 -3.72 11.36 0.65
CA ARG A 68 -5.07 10.93 0.24
C ARG A 68 -5.33 9.44 0.49
N PHE A 69 -4.30 8.60 0.48
CA PHE A 69 -4.44 7.18 0.81
C PHE A 69 -4.77 6.97 2.30
N PHE A 70 -4.20 7.78 3.19
CA PHE A 70 -4.43 7.71 4.65
C PHE A 70 -5.52 8.68 5.14
N GLU A 71 -6.11 9.47 4.25
CA GLU A 71 -7.20 10.39 4.59
C GLU A 71 -8.41 9.59 5.09
N THR A 72 -8.91 9.97 6.27
CA THR A 72 -10.12 9.38 6.86
C THR A 72 -11.32 9.65 5.96
N LYS A 73 -12.05 8.60 5.61
CA LYS A 73 -13.25 8.73 4.80
C LYS A 73 -14.52 8.66 5.64
N ALA A 74 -15.65 9.00 5.02
CA ALA A 74 -16.94 8.93 5.68
C ALA A 74 -17.25 7.50 6.15
N GLU A 75 -16.86 6.47 5.39
CA GLU A 75 -17.08 5.06 5.77
C GLU A 75 -16.28 4.63 7.00
N ASP A 76 -15.14 5.25 7.29
CA ASP A 76 -14.32 4.92 8.45
C ASP A 76 -14.97 5.41 9.75
N VAL A 77 -15.70 6.52 9.69
CA VAL A 77 -16.44 7.13 10.82
C VAL A 77 -17.84 6.50 10.94
N HIS A 78 -18.46 6.22 9.81
CA HIS A 78 -19.79 5.63 9.71
C HIS A 78 -19.70 4.30 8.95
N PRO A 79 -19.21 3.24 9.61
CA PRO A 79 -19.10 1.94 8.97
C PRO A 79 -20.49 1.45 8.54
N PRO A 80 -20.60 0.82 7.37
CA PRO A 80 -21.87 0.26 6.92
C PRO A 80 -22.36 -0.77 7.94
N VAL A 81 -23.64 -0.67 8.29
CA VAL A 81 -24.32 -1.67 9.12
C VAL A 81 -24.59 -2.90 8.25
N GLU A 82 -24.28 -4.09 8.76
CA GLU A 82 -24.51 -5.37 8.06
C GLU A 82 -25.99 -5.61 7.72
#